data_AF-A0A0C9UIT3-F1
#
_entry.id   AF-A0A0C9UIT3-F1
#
_cell.length_a   1.000
_cell.length_b   1.000
_cell.length_c   1.000
_cell.angle_alpha   90.00
_cell.angle_beta   90.00
_cell.angle_gamma   90.00
#
_symmetry.space_group_name_H-M   'P 1'
#
loop_
_entity.id
_entity.type
_entity.pdbx_description
1 polymer ?
#
loop_
_entity_poly.entity_id
_entity_poly.type
_entity_poly.pdbx_seq_one_letter_code
_entity_poly.pdbx_strand_id
1 'polypeptide(L)' 'GFQAVRSQVQDALVLSQVFQKRSYNQGGLTREFEEGNLVMLDPHSLSLLKKVQGQGRKLLMKYDGPFEIIQKVSTVAYRL' A
#
# COMPACT_ATOMS: atom_id res chain seq x y z
N GLY A 1 35.16 -25.47 9.76
CA GLY A 1 34.37 -26.40 10.60
C GLY A 1 32.89 -26.17 10.36
N PHE A 2 32.06 -27.22 10.45
CA PHE A 2 30.63 -27.21 10.10
C PHE A 2 29.81 -26.12 10.81
N GLN A 3 30.22 -25.72 12.03
CA GLN A 3 29.60 -24.62 12.79
C GLN A 3 29.80 -23.24 12.16
N ALA A 4 30.99 -22.96 11.60
CA ALA A 4 31.27 -21.68 10.93
C ALA A 4 30.48 -21.52 9.62
N VAL A 5 30.23 -22.63 8.93
CA VAL A 5 29.36 -22.64 7.74
C VAL A 5 27.91 -22.38 8.14
N ARG A 6 27.45 -22.95 9.26
CA ARG A 6 26.10 -22.74 9.77
C ARG A 6 25.84 -21.29 10.17
N SER A 7 26.78 -20.63 10.85
CA SER A 7 26.65 -19.20 11.18
C SER A 7 26.60 -18.33 9.93
N GLN A 8 27.47 -18.58 8.95
CA GLN A 8 27.48 -17.84 7.68
C GLN A 8 26.16 -17.96 6.90
N VAL A 9 25.60 -19.18 6.85
CA VAL A 9 24.30 -19.39 6.21
C VAL A 9 23.19 -18.66 6.97
N GLN A 10 23.24 -18.65 8.30
CA GLN A 10 22.24 -17.96 9.12
C GLN A 10 22.30 -16.43 8.91
N ASP A 11 23.49 -15.86 8.86
CA ASP A 11 23.69 -14.43 8.59
C ASP A 11 23.21 -14.04 7.18
N ALA A 12 23.50 -14.89 6.18
CA ALA A 12 23.04 -14.70 4.80
C ALA A 12 21.50 -14.72 4.70
N LEU A 13 20.83 -15.59 5.46
CA LEU A 13 19.36 -15.65 5.50
C LEU A 13 18.76 -14.38 6.12
N VAL A 14 19.33 -13.90 7.23
CA VAL A 14 18.88 -12.66 7.90
C VAL A 14 19.04 -11.46 6.96
N LEU A 15 20.21 -11.33 6.32
CA LEU A 15 20.47 -10.29 5.33
C LEU A 15 19.46 -10.34 4.19
N SER A 16 19.23 -11.54 3.63
CA SER A 16 18.28 -11.75 2.53
C SER A 16 16.86 -11.31 2.91
N GLN A 17 16.40 -11.60 4.14
CA GLN A 17 15.10 -11.15 4.63
C GLN A 17 15.02 -9.63 4.78
N VAL A 18 16.08 -8.98 5.25
CA VAL A 18 16.15 -7.51 5.35
C VAL A 18 16.07 -6.86 3.97
N PHE A 19 16.80 -7.39 2.98
CA PHE A 19 16.74 -6.91 1.61
C PHE A 19 15.36 -7.12 0.97
N GLN A 20 14.73 -8.28 1.19
CA GLN A 20 13.37 -8.54 0.71
C GLN A 20 12.35 -7.57 1.31
N LYS A 21 12.40 -7.32 2.62
CA LYS A 21 11.54 -6.33 3.29
C LYS A 21 11.74 -4.92 2.74
N ARG A 22 13.00 -4.51 2.55
CA ARG A 22 13.33 -3.19 1.98
C ARG A 22 12.86 -3.04 0.54
N SER A 23 13.05 -4.07 -0.29
CA SER A 23 12.62 -4.08 -1.68
C SER A 23 11.09 -4.09 -1.81
N TYR A 24 10.39 -4.87 -0.98
CA TYR A 24 8.92 -4.88 -0.94
C TYR A 24 8.34 -3.52 -0.52
N ASN A 25 9.01 -2.84 0.41
CA ASN A 25 8.60 -1.51 0.87
C ASN A 25 9.13 -0.37 -0.03
N GLN A 26 10.01 -0.65 -0.99
CA GLN A 26 10.51 0.36 -1.94
C GLN A 26 9.38 0.74 -2.89
N GLY A 27 8.93 1.99 -2.78
CA GLY A 27 7.82 2.53 -3.57
C GLY A 27 6.46 2.56 -2.85
N GLY A 28 6.40 2.10 -1.60
CA GLY A 28 5.24 2.35 -0.73
C GLY A 28 5.08 3.86 -0.52
N LEU A 29 3.92 4.43 -0.85
CA LEU A 29 3.66 5.85 -0.66
C LEU A 29 3.79 6.20 0.82
N THR A 30 4.80 7.00 1.17
CA THR A 30 5.03 7.58 2.51
C THR A 30 4.00 8.67 2.88
N ARG A 31 2.86 8.73 2.18
CA ARG A 31 1.82 9.71 2.48
C ARG A 31 0.91 9.12 3.53
N GLU A 32 1.14 9.54 4.76
CA GLU A 32 0.17 9.40 5.82
C GLU A 32 -0.80 10.59 5.80
N PHE A 33 -2.03 10.32 6.20
CA PHE A 33 -3.07 11.33 6.36
C PHE A 33 -3.53 11.35 7.81
N GLU A 34 -4.08 12.48 8.24
CA GLU A 34 -4.61 12.66 9.58
C GLU A 34 -6.15 12.74 9.55
N GLU A 35 -6.78 12.50 10.70
CA GLU A 35 -8.22 12.68 10.87
C GLU A 35 -8.62 14.13 10.53
N GLY A 36 -9.75 14.30 9.85
CA GLY A 36 -10.20 15.59 9.32
C GLY A 36 -9.55 16.02 7.99
N ASN A 37 -8.55 15.28 7.46
CA ASN A 37 -8.03 15.56 6.13
C ASN A 37 -9.06 15.19 5.06
N LEU A 38 -9.19 16.03 4.03
CA LEU A 38 -9.99 15.75 2.84
C LEU A 38 -9.14 15.04 1.79
N VAL A 39 -9.57 13.85 1.38
CA VAL A 39 -8.90 12.99 0.40
C VAL A 39 -9.80 12.67 -0.78
N MET A 40 -9.19 12.41 -1.92
CA MET A 40 -9.90 11.86 -3.09
C MET A 40 -9.58 10.36 -3.19
N LEU A 41 -10.60 9.57 -3.46
CA LEU A 41 -10.45 8.16 -3.77
C LEU A 41 -10.03 8.00 -5.23
N ASP A 42 -9.18 7.01 -5.50
CA ASP A 42 -8.96 6.51 -6.86
C ASP A 42 -9.81 5.24 -7.07
N PRO A 43 -10.93 5.35 -7.80
CA PRO A 43 -11.83 4.22 -7.98
C PRO A 43 -11.21 3.08 -8.83
N HIS A 44 -10.15 3.37 -9.59
CA HIS A 44 -9.46 2.40 -10.44
C HIS A 44 -8.56 1.46 -9.62
N SER A 45 -7.84 1.98 -8.63
CA SER A 45 -6.98 1.18 -7.75
C SER A 45 -7.78 0.38 -6.73
N LEU A 46 -8.92 0.90 -6.27
CA LEU A 46 -9.77 0.28 -5.25
C LEU A 46 -10.81 -0.70 -5.82
N SER A 47 -10.85 -0.92 -7.14
CA SER A 47 -11.86 -1.75 -7.82
C SER A 47 -13.33 -1.40 -7.46
N LEU A 48 -13.58 -0.16 -7.01
CA LEU A 48 -14.90 0.31 -6.59
C LEU A 48 -15.87 0.45 -7.77
N LEU A 49 -15.32 0.60 -8.98
CA LEU A 49 -16.07 0.81 -10.22
C LEU A 49 -16.77 -0.46 -10.77
N LYS A 50 -16.74 -1.61 -10.07
CA LYS A 50 -17.35 -2.87 -10.54
C LYS A 50 -18.84 -2.77 -10.91
N LYS A 51 -19.53 -1.69 -10.53
CA LYS A 51 -20.96 -1.45 -10.82
C LYS A 51 -21.23 -0.54 -12.03
N VAL A 52 -20.23 0.06 -12.68
CA VAL A 52 -20.47 0.96 -13.82
C VAL A 52 -20.62 0.13 -15.10
N GLN A 53 -21.83 -0.38 -15.35
CA GLN A 53 -22.19 -1.00 -16.64
C GLN A 53 -22.47 0.10 -17.68
N GLY A 54 -21.93 -0.07 -18.90
CA GLY A 54 -22.32 0.74 -20.06
C GLY A 54 -21.43 1.95 -20.40
N GLN A 55 -20.48 2.34 -19.56
CA GLN A 55 -19.47 3.37 -19.90
C GLN A 55 -18.11 2.74 -20.19
N GLY A 56 -17.53 3.06 -21.35
CA GLY A 56 -16.16 2.67 -21.66
C GLY A 56 -15.18 3.29 -20.64
N ARG A 57 -14.11 2.56 -20.30
CA ARG A 57 -13.09 2.94 -19.29
C ARG A 57 -12.59 4.40 -19.39
N LYS A 58 -12.65 4.99 -20.58
CA LYS A 58 -12.22 6.37 -20.90
C LYS A 58 -13.15 7.46 -20.33
N LEU A 59 -14.39 7.12 -19.99
CA LEU A 59 -15.40 8.05 -19.45
C LEU A 59 -15.59 7.92 -17.93
N LEU A 60 -14.87 7.01 -17.27
CA LEU A 60 -14.95 6.83 -15.82
C LEU A 60 -14.22 7.97 -15.12
N MET A 61 -14.75 8.42 -13.97
CA MET A 61 -14.11 9.44 -13.14
C MET A 61 -12.72 8.95 -12.69
N LYS A 62 -11.72 9.81 -12.87
CA LYS A 62 -10.32 9.51 -12.50
C LYS A 62 -10.13 9.46 -10.98
N TYR A 63 -10.84 10.32 -10.26
CA TYR A 63 -10.86 10.38 -8.81
C TYR A 63 -12.28 10.72 -8.33
N ASP A 64 -12.65 10.26 -7.14
CA ASP A 64 -13.97 10.47 -6.51
C ASP A 64 -13.80 11.18 -5.14
N GLY A 65 -14.75 12.04 -4.74
CA GLY A 65 -14.68 12.82 -3.50
C GLY A 65 -14.67 14.35 -3.70
N PRO A 66 -14.39 15.15 -2.65
CA PRO A 66 -13.57 14.82 -1.47
C PRO A 66 -14.32 14.12 -0.33
N PHE A 67 -13.59 13.29 0.41
CA PHE A 67 -14.05 12.61 1.62
C PHE A 67 -13.17 12.96 2.82
N GLU A 68 -13.78 13.15 3.97
CA GLU A 68 -13.07 13.41 5.22
C GLU A 68 -12.60 12.09 5.84
N ILE A 69 -11.37 12.06 6.36
CA ILE A 69 -10.91 10.92 7.17
C ILE A 69 -11.52 11.02 8.56
N ILE A 70 -12.43 10.10 8.87
CA ILE A 70 -13.05 9.95 10.19
C ILE A 70 -12.07 9.31 11.18
N GLN A 71 -11.29 8.31 10.73
CA GLN A 71 -10.39 7.58 11.62
C GLN A 71 -9.17 6.99 10.91
N LYS A 72 -7.98 7.15 11.51
CA LYS A 72 -6.75 6.46 11.07
C LYS A 72 -6.65 5.08 11.72
N VAL A 73 -6.99 4.02 10.97
CA VAL A 73 -7.00 2.64 11.48
C VAL A 73 -5.59 2.05 11.52
N SER A 74 -4.76 2.36 10.52
CA SER A 74 -3.33 2.00 10.47
C SER A 74 -2.58 2.96 9.54
N THR A 75 -1.26 2.76 9.38
CA THR A 75 -0.44 3.53 8.43
C THR A 75 -0.91 3.41 6.97
N VAL A 76 -1.67 2.35 6.62
CA VAL A 76 -2.12 2.05 5.25
C VAL A 76 -3.64 1.94 5.10
N ALA A 77 -4.41 2.16 6.18
CA ALA A 77 -5.86 2.00 6.17
C ALA A 77 -6.55 3.12 6.95
N TYR A 78 -7.53 3.74 6.30
CA TYR A 78 -8.29 4.87 6.80
C TYR A 78 -9.78 4.57 6.69
N ARG A 79 -10.55 5.05 7.67
CA ARG A 79 -12.01 5.11 7.58
C ARG A 79 -12.38 6.52 7.13
N LEU A 80 -13.11 6.57 6.02
CA LEU A 80 -13.78 7.76 5.51
C LEU A 80 -15.24 7.81 5.97
#